data_AF-A0A2E4ILB5-F1
#
_entry.id   AF-A0A2E4ILB5-F1
#
_cell.length_a   1.000
_cell.length_b   1.000
_cell.length_c   1.000
_cell.angle_alpha   90.00
_cell.angle_beta   90.00
_cell.angle_gamma   90.00
#
_symmetry.space_group_name_H-M   'P 1'
#
loop_
_entity.id
_entity.type
_entity.pdbx_description
1 polymer ?
#
loop_
_entity_poly.entity_id
_entity_poly.type
_entity_poly.pdbx_seq_one_letter_code
_entity_poly.pdbx_strand_id
1 'polypeptide(L)'
;MKKLISLALAAGIALIGISTVQAISESEIQQDIETFQGYFLKRFPGLTIEDFQDGVNALPQYAHRRANWELAMEFPPYEPEMEKAAEEWNTPFANGKSLNDCDL
;
A
#
# COMPACT_ATOMS: atom_id res chain seq x y z
N MET A 1 49.26 30.81 -5.28
CA MET A 1 47.85 31.06 -4.90
C MET A 1 46.85 30.41 -5.85
N LYS A 2 46.88 30.66 -7.17
CA LYS A 2 45.96 30.01 -8.14
C LYS A 2 45.97 28.47 -8.09
N LYS A 3 47.15 27.83 -8.02
CA LYS A 3 47.29 26.36 -7.90
C LYS A 3 46.76 25.79 -6.57
N LEU A 4 46.80 26.57 -5.49
CA LEU A 4 46.31 26.15 -4.16
C LEU A 4 44.78 26.28 -4.07
N ILE A 5 44.21 27.29 -4.72
CA ILE A 5 42.75 27.48 -4.85
C ILE A 5 42.15 26.39 -5.75
N SER A 6 42.85 26.00 -6.84
CA SER A 6 42.40 24.90 -7.71
C SER A 6 42.43 23.53 -7.03
N LEU A 7 43.38 23.26 -6.13
CA LEU A 7 43.41 22.01 -5.36
C LEU A 7 42.32 21.98 -4.27
N ALA A 8 42.04 23.11 -3.61
CA ALA A 8 40.98 23.20 -2.62
C ALA A 8 39.57 23.01 -3.24
N LEU A 9 39.37 23.49 -4.48
CA LEU A 9 38.11 23.31 -5.21
C LEU A 9 37.91 21.87 -5.71
N ALA A 10 38.98 21.18 -6.13
CA ALA A 10 38.92 19.77 -6.52
C ALA A 10 38.64 18.83 -5.32
N ALA A 11 39.20 19.13 -4.14
CA ALA A 11 38.90 18.40 -2.91
C ALA A 11 37.47 18.66 -2.38
N GLY A 12 36.95 19.87 -2.58
CA GLY A 12 35.57 20.22 -2.21
C GLY A 12 34.50 19.53 -3.05
N ILE A 13 34.76 19.27 -4.34
CA ILE A 13 33.79 18.59 -5.24
C ILE A 13 33.74 17.08 -4.97
N ALA A 14 34.82 16.47 -4.47
CA ALA A 14 34.84 15.04 -4.13
C ALA A 14 34.00 14.69 -2.89
N LEU A 15 33.66 15.67 -2.04
CA LEU A 15 32.95 15.46 -0.77
C LEU A 15 31.42 15.66 -0.85
N ILE A 16 30.90 16.20 -1.96
CA ILE A 16 29.47 16.56 -2.08
C ILE A 16 28.71 15.56 -2.99
N GLY A 17 29.41 14.61 -3.61
CA GLY A 17 28.85 13.76 -4.67
C GLY A 17 28.42 12.34 -4.28
N ILE A 18 28.62 11.88 -3.04
CA ILE A 18 28.30 10.50 -2.65
C ILE A 18 27.07 10.50 -1.74
N SER A 19 25.89 10.71 -2.32
CA SER A 19 24.67 10.20 -1.68
C SER A 19 24.71 8.68 -1.79
N THR A 20 25.16 7.98 -0.75
CA THR A 20 25.08 6.52 -0.65
C THR A 20 23.64 6.10 -0.34
N VAL A 21 22.67 6.52 -1.16
CA VAL A 21 21.36 5.86 -1.16
C VAL A 21 21.62 4.46 -1.70
N GLN A 22 21.88 3.52 -0.79
CA GLN A 22 21.93 2.12 -1.12
C GLN A 22 20.49 1.73 -1.47
N ALA A 23 20.26 1.41 -2.74
CA ALA A 23 19.00 0.81 -3.15
C ALA A 23 18.83 -0.49 -2.36
N ILE A 24 17.66 -0.67 -1.75
CA ILE A 24 17.30 -1.93 -1.07
C ILE A 24 17.29 -3.01 -2.16
N SER A 25 17.99 -4.11 -1.91
CA SER A 25 18.01 -5.25 -2.82
C SER A 25 16.69 -6.03 -2.78
N GLU A 26 16.36 -6.73 -3.87
CA GLU A 26 15.21 -7.66 -3.88
C GLU A 26 15.31 -8.70 -2.77
N SER A 27 16.53 -9.14 -2.41
CA SER A 27 16.75 -10.06 -1.30
C SER A 27 16.41 -9.46 0.06
N GLU A 28 16.72 -8.18 0.29
CA GLU A 28 16.34 -7.49 1.53
C GLU A 28 14.82 -7.31 1.60
N ILE A 29 14.17 -6.96 0.48
CA ILE A 29 12.70 -6.86 0.40
C ILE A 29 12.05 -8.21 0.74
N GLN A 30 12.54 -9.29 0.14
CA GLN A 30 12.01 -10.63 0.38
C GLN A 30 12.21 -11.07 1.83
N GLN A 31 13.37 -10.76 2.43
CA GLN A 31 13.65 -11.05 3.83
C GLN A 31 12.70 -10.30 4.78
N ASP A 32 12.39 -9.03 4.48
CA ASP A 32 11.43 -8.25 5.26
C ASP A 32 10.02 -8.84 5.17
N ILE A 33 9.59 -9.25 3.97
CA ILE A 33 8.29 -9.93 3.76
C ILE A 33 8.22 -11.20 4.61
N GLU A 34 9.22 -12.07 4.53
CA GLU A 34 9.26 -13.32 5.29
C GLU A 34 9.27 -13.08 6.79
N THR A 35 10.03 -12.08 7.25
CA THR A 35 10.10 -11.70 8.66
C THR A 35 8.75 -11.22 9.16
N PHE A 36 8.07 -10.36 8.40
CA PHE A 36 6.76 -9.83 8.77
C PHE A 36 5.67 -10.91 8.79
N GLN A 37 5.58 -11.71 7.73
CA GLN A 37 4.63 -12.83 7.64
C GLN A 37 4.89 -13.86 8.74
N GLY A 38 6.16 -14.20 8.98
CA GLY A 38 6.56 -15.12 10.05
C GLY A 38 6.20 -14.62 11.45
N TYR A 39 6.34 -13.31 11.70
CA TYR A 39 5.87 -12.71 12.96
C TYR A 39 4.36 -12.89 13.13
N PHE A 40 3.56 -12.63 12.10
CA PHE A 40 2.11 -12.79 12.14
C PHE A 40 1.70 -14.23 12.47
N LEU A 41 2.22 -15.20 11.72
CA LEU A 41 1.90 -16.63 11.91
C LEU A 41 2.35 -17.13 13.29
N LYS A 42 3.51 -16.65 13.79
CA LYS A 42 3.98 -16.96 15.14
C LYS A 42 3.08 -16.36 16.22
N ARG A 43 2.60 -15.13 16.01
CA ARG A 43 1.74 -14.42 16.98
C ARG A 43 0.34 -15.00 17.04
N PHE A 44 -0.15 -15.57 15.94
CA PHE A 44 -1.49 -16.11 15.76
C PHE A 44 -1.44 -17.52 15.13
N PRO A 45 -1.05 -18.56 15.92
CA PRO A 45 -0.73 -19.89 15.39
C PRO A 45 -1.91 -20.70 14.81
N GLY A 46 -3.12 -20.13 14.79
CA GLY A 46 -4.31 -20.74 14.19
C GLY A 46 -4.82 -19.99 12.96
N LEU A 47 -4.12 -18.95 12.51
CA LEU A 47 -4.46 -18.17 11.32
C LEU A 47 -3.50 -18.47 10.18
N THR A 48 -3.98 -18.36 8.95
CA THR A 48 -3.16 -18.40 7.74
C THR A 48 -2.84 -16.98 7.27
N ILE A 49 -1.94 -16.83 6.29
CA ILE A 49 -1.61 -15.50 5.79
C ILE A 49 -2.79 -14.82 5.08
N GLU A 50 -3.70 -15.62 4.51
CA GLU A 50 -4.94 -15.15 3.88
C GLU A 50 -5.87 -14.48 4.90
N ASP A 51 -5.88 -14.94 6.15
CA ASP A 51 -6.68 -14.36 7.22
C ASP A 51 -6.22 -12.93 7.62
N PHE A 52 -5.01 -12.53 7.23
CA PHE A 52 -4.48 -11.20 7.55
C PHE A 52 -5.38 -10.08 7.03
N GLN A 53 -6.03 -10.28 5.88
CA GLN A 53 -6.92 -9.28 5.26
C GLN A 53 -8.16 -8.97 6.12
N ASP A 54 -8.63 -9.94 6.91
CA ASP A 54 -9.78 -9.79 7.78
C ASP A 54 -9.41 -9.09 9.11
N GLY A 55 -8.11 -8.88 9.36
CA GLY A 55 -7.58 -8.19 10.52
C GLY A 55 -8.08 -8.80 11.83
N VAL A 56 -8.66 -7.96 12.70
CA VAL A 56 -9.22 -8.44 13.97
C VAL A 56 -10.38 -9.43 13.77
N ASN A 57 -11.08 -9.40 12.64
CA ASN A 57 -12.24 -10.26 12.41
C ASN A 57 -11.86 -11.73 12.22
N ALA A 58 -10.60 -12.02 11.89
CA ALA A 58 -10.09 -13.39 11.82
C ALA A 58 -9.95 -14.05 13.20
N LEU A 59 -9.90 -13.28 14.29
CA LEU A 59 -9.61 -13.82 15.60
C LEU A 59 -10.87 -14.40 16.27
N PRO A 60 -10.80 -15.58 16.93
CA PRO A 60 -11.97 -16.27 17.48
C PRO A 60 -12.81 -15.46 18.46
N GLN A 61 -12.19 -14.57 19.25
CA GLN A 61 -12.89 -13.72 20.21
C GLN A 61 -13.82 -12.67 19.54
N TYR A 62 -13.69 -12.47 18.23
CA TYR A 62 -14.53 -11.56 17.46
C TYR A 62 -15.46 -12.30 16.48
N ALA A 63 -15.64 -13.62 16.61
CA ALA A 63 -16.49 -14.41 15.72
C ALA A 63 -17.93 -13.86 15.60
N HIS A 64 -18.53 -13.39 16.69
CA HIS A 64 -19.87 -12.78 16.66
C HIS A 64 -19.89 -11.46 15.87
N ARG A 65 -18.84 -10.65 15.97
CA ARG A 65 -18.69 -9.44 15.14
C ARG A 65 -18.61 -9.83 13.67
N ARG A 66 -17.80 -10.84 13.34
CA ARG A 66 -17.65 -11.31 11.96
C ARG A 66 -18.99 -11.79 11.40
N ALA A 67 -19.71 -12.62 12.14
CA ALA A 67 -21.04 -13.10 11.74
C ALA A 67 -22.02 -11.94 11.51
N ASN A 68 -22.02 -10.91 12.37
CA ASN A 68 -22.85 -9.72 12.16
C ASN A 68 -22.46 -8.93 10.92
N TRP A 69 -21.17 -8.83 10.62
CA TRP A 69 -20.70 -8.20 9.39
C TRP A 69 -21.13 -9.00 8.16
N GLU A 70 -21.00 -10.33 8.17
CA GLU A 70 -21.46 -11.20 7.07
C GLU A 70 -22.96 -11.02 6.81
N LEU A 71 -23.78 -10.97 7.86
CA LEU A 71 -25.20 -10.67 7.75
C LEU A 71 -25.46 -9.28 7.17
N ALA A 72 -24.69 -8.26 7.58
CA ALA A 72 -24.79 -6.93 7.00
C ALA A 72 -24.35 -6.87 5.53
N MET A 73 -23.55 -7.82 5.07
CA MET A 73 -23.13 -7.93 3.66
C MET A 73 -24.14 -8.67 2.77
N GLU A 74 -25.17 -9.30 3.34
CA GLU A 74 -26.33 -9.71 2.55
C GLU A 74 -27.13 -8.52 2.02
N PHE A 75 -27.13 -7.40 2.77
CA PHE A 75 -27.74 -6.13 2.38
C PHE A 75 -26.79 -4.97 2.70
N PRO A 76 -25.72 -4.79 1.91
CA PRO A 76 -24.72 -3.79 2.17
C PRO A 76 -25.33 -2.38 2.31
N PRO A 77 -25.07 -1.65 3.41
CA PRO A 77 -25.65 -0.33 3.60
C PRO A 77 -25.12 0.71 2.60
N TYR A 78 -24.02 0.40 1.91
CA TYR A 78 -23.43 1.25 0.88
C TYR A 78 -24.00 1.00 -0.53
N GLU A 79 -24.85 -0.01 -0.73
CA GLU A 79 -25.32 -0.37 -2.06
C GLU A 79 -26.09 0.76 -2.76
N PRO A 80 -26.97 1.53 -2.10
CA PRO A 80 -27.59 2.71 -2.71
C PRO A 80 -26.58 3.78 -3.16
N GLU A 81 -25.49 3.95 -2.42
CA GLU A 81 -24.41 4.86 -2.78
C GLU A 81 -23.59 4.31 -3.96
N MET A 82 -23.40 3.00 -4.05
CA MET A 82 -22.73 2.36 -5.19
C MET A 82 -23.56 2.47 -6.47
N GLU A 83 -24.89 2.37 -6.38
CA GLU A 83 -25.79 2.62 -7.51
C GLU A 83 -25.66 4.07 -8.01
N LYS A 84 -25.67 5.05 -7.11
CA LYS A 84 -25.44 6.47 -7.45
C LYS A 84 -24.06 6.67 -8.07
N ALA A 85 -23.03 6.08 -7.48
CA ALA A 85 -21.66 6.18 -7.99
C ALA A 85 -21.57 5.60 -9.40
N ALA A 86 -22.25 4.48 -9.68
CA ALA A 86 -22.30 3.90 -11.02
C ALA A 86 -23.02 4.84 -12.02
N GLU A 87 -24.13 5.48 -11.62
CA GLU A 87 -24.80 6.47 -12.46
C GLU A 87 -23.88 7.67 -12.77
N GLU A 88 -23.26 8.25 -11.75
CA GLU A 88 -22.32 9.37 -11.89
C GLU A 88 -21.11 9.00 -12.77
N TRP A 89 -20.57 7.78 -12.59
CA TRP A 89 -19.43 7.29 -13.36
C TRP A 89 -19.74 7.13 -14.85
N ASN A 90 -20.96 6.71 -15.18
CA ASN A 90 -21.42 6.55 -16.56
C ASN A 90 -21.97 7.85 -17.19
N THR A 91 -22.24 8.88 -16.38
CA THR A 91 -22.84 10.13 -16.87
C THR A 91 -21.88 10.86 -17.81
N PRO A 92 -22.31 11.20 -19.05
CA PRO A 92 -21.48 11.95 -19.98
C PRO A 92 -21.24 13.39 -19.52
N PHE A 93 -19.99 13.84 -19.62
CA PHE A 93 -19.62 15.25 -19.58
C PHE A 93 -20.08 15.99 -20.84
N ALA A 94 -19.87 17.31 -20.86
CA ALA A 94 -20.20 18.16 -22.01
C ALA A 94 -19.49 17.78 -23.32
N ASN A 95 -18.37 17.05 -23.24
CA ASN A 95 -17.64 16.55 -24.42
C ASN A 95 -18.11 15.17 -24.90
N GLY A 96 -19.17 14.61 -24.31
CA GLY A 96 -19.72 13.31 -24.64
C GLY A 96 -18.95 12.10 -24.09
N LYS A 97 -17.87 12.32 -23.33
CA LYS A 97 -17.13 11.26 -22.60
C LYS A 97 -17.61 11.14 -21.16
N SER A 98 -17.29 10.05 -20.47
CA SER A 98 -17.61 9.78 -19.07
C SER A 98 -16.33 9.46 -18.26
N LEU A 99 -16.47 9.17 -16.97
CA LEU A 99 -15.33 8.69 -16.15
C LEU A 99 -14.79 7.34 -16.64
N ASN A 100 -15.61 6.51 -17.33
CA ASN A 100 -15.13 5.27 -17.96
C ASN A 100 -14.12 5.48 -19.09
N ASP A 101 -14.10 6.68 -19.69
CA ASP A 101 -13.23 6.98 -20.83
C ASP A 101 -11.86 7.53 -20.39
N CYS A 102 -11.61 7.61 -19.08
CA CYS A 102 -10.33 8.01 -18.51
C CYS A 102 -9.38 6.80 -18.43
N ASP A 103 -8.12 7.01 -18.85
CA ASP A 103 -7.03 6.06 -18.61
C ASP A 103 -6.40 6.44 -17.25
N LEU A 104 -6.77 5.70 -16.19
CA LEU A 104 -6.36 5.95 -14.80
C LEU A 104 -5.12 5.15 -14.41
#